data_AF-A0A7J7JSY4-F1
#
_entry.id   AF-A0A7J7JSY4-F1
#
_cell.length_a   1.000
_cell.length_b   1.000
_cell.length_c   1.000
_cell.angle_alpha   90.00
_cell.angle_beta   90.00
_cell.angle_gamma   90.00
#
_symmetry.space_group_name_H-M   'P 1'
#
loop_
_entity.id
_entity.type
_entity.pdbx_description
1 polymer ?
#
loop_
_entity_poly.entity_id
_entity_poly.type
_entity_poly.pdbx_seq_one_letter_code
_entity_poly.pdbx_strand_id
1 'polypeptide(L)'
;MADLKQDPNLIIATPSGGEPTEGSVISFSCDTSKFSLVGDREAVCTSEGEWDVKNAPQCLPLPTSTNSVTVSGEQLSAYNKSF
;
A
#
# COMPACT_ATOMS: atom_id res chain seq x y z
N MET A 1 -5.20 1.22 18.60
CA MET A 1 -3.93 0.62 18.17
C MET A 1 -4.04 0.21 16.71
N ALA A 2 -3.25 0.83 15.83
CA ALA A 2 -3.13 0.38 14.44
C ALA A 2 -1.96 -0.59 14.37
N ASP A 3 -2.25 -1.87 14.10
CA ASP A 3 -1.20 -2.89 13.97
C ASP A 3 -0.59 -2.81 12.56
N LEU A 4 0.53 -2.08 12.45
CA LEU A 4 1.27 -1.92 11.20
C LEU A 4 1.98 -3.21 10.74
N LYS A 5 1.86 -4.31 11.49
CA LYS A 5 2.51 -5.61 11.19
C LYS A 5 1.60 -6.62 10.49
N GLN A 6 0.47 -6.18 9.95
CA GLN A 6 -0.52 -7.08 9.35
C GLN A 6 -0.27 -7.45 7.88
N ASP A 7 0.55 -6.70 7.14
CA ASP A 7 0.76 -6.95 5.71
C ASP A 7 2.23 -7.29 5.39
N PRO A 8 2.52 -8.45 4.77
CA PRO A 8 3.89 -8.85 4.43
C PRO A 8 4.47 -8.12 3.22
N ASN A 9 3.67 -7.39 2.44
CA ASN A 9 4.11 -6.60 1.29
C ASN A 9 4.34 -5.13 1.65
N LEU A 10 3.95 -4.72 2.86
CA LEU A 10 4.13 -3.37 3.38
C LEU A 10 5.55 -3.22 3.94
N ILE A 11 6.34 -2.40 3.27
CA ILE A 11 7.67 -1.98 3.69
C ILE A 11 7.54 -0.70 4.50
N ILE A 12 8.08 -0.72 5.72
CA ILE A 12 8.14 0.44 6.61
C ILE A 12 9.59 0.94 6.63
N ALA A 13 9.83 2.11 6.05
CA ALA A 13 11.11 2.78 6.09
C ALA A 13 11.23 3.61 7.38
N THR A 14 11.92 3.05 8.37
CA THR A 14 12.37 3.77 9.57
C THR A 14 13.74 4.40 9.34
N PRO A 15 13.92 5.71 9.57
CA PRO A 15 15.20 6.40 9.39
C PRO A 15 16.28 5.95 10.40
N SER A 16 15.88 5.22 11.44
CA SER A 16 16.78 4.71 12.48
C SER A 16 16.27 3.34 12.89
N GLY A 17 17.02 2.27 12.63
CA GLY A 17 16.67 0.89 12.98
C GLY A 17 16.72 0.60 14.48
N GLY A 18 16.27 1.54 15.30
CA GLY A 18 16.17 1.47 16.75
C GLY A 18 14.73 1.68 17.22
N GLU A 19 14.54 1.78 18.53
CA GLU A 19 13.23 2.05 19.14
C GLU A 19 12.67 3.38 18.63
N PRO A 20 11.37 3.45 18.25
CA PRO A 20 10.79 4.68 17.75
C PRO A 20 10.69 5.71 18.88
N THR A 21 11.38 6.84 18.73
CA THR A 21 11.29 7.97 19.67
C THR A 21 10.20 8.94 19.25
N GLU A 22 9.66 9.70 20.22
CA GLU A 22 8.73 10.80 19.97
C GLU A 22 9.25 11.72 18.85
N GLY A 23 8.41 11.98 17.84
CA GLY A 23 8.77 12.79 16.67
C GLY A 23 9.50 12.03 15.56
N SER A 24 9.77 10.73 15.72
CA SER A 24 10.25 9.89 14.63
C SER A 24 9.22 9.83 13.50
N VAL A 25 9.66 9.88 12.25
CA VAL A 25 8.77 9.76 11.09
C VAL A 25 9.15 8.52 10.30
N ILE A 26 8.15 7.72 9.93
CA ILE A 26 8.30 6.56 9.05
C ILE A 26 7.62 6.81 7.72
N SER A 27 8.13 6.18 6.67
CA SER A 27 7.46 6.14 5.37
C SER A 27 7.02 4.72 5.03
N PHE A 28 5.83 4.60 4.48
CA PHE A 28 5.25 3.34 4.03
C PHE A 28 5.44 3.19 2.52
N SER A 29 5.76 1.99 2.08
CA SER A 29 5.95 1.66 0.67
C SER A 29 5.59 0.21 0.43
N CYS A 30 5.14 -0.14 -0.76
CA CYS A 30 4.91 -1.54 -1.11
C CYS A 30 6.18 -2.12 -1.74
N ASP A 31 6.51 -3.38 -1.41
CA ASP A 31 7.70 -4.08 -1.92
C ASP A 31 7.77 -4.09 -3.46
N THR A 32 6.61 -4.22 -4.09
CA THR A 32 6.49 -4.42 -5.53
C THR A 32 5.69 -3.31 -6.20
N SER A 33 6.17 -2.85 -7.36
CA SER A 33 5.55 -1.78 -8.19
C SER A 33 4.19 -2.18 -8.79
N LYS A 34 3.76 -3.44 -8.64
CA LYS A 34 2.43 -3.93 -9.03
C LYS A 34 1.37 -3.62 -7.97
N PHE A 35 1.76 -3.13 -6.80
CA PHE A 35 0.85 -2.78 -5.71
C PHE A 35 0.82 -1.26 -5.53
N SER A 36 -0.34 -0.75 -5.14
CA SER A 36 -0.55 0.63 -4.74
C SER A 36 -0.74 0.68 -3.25
N LEU A 37 -0.06 1.62 -2.61
CA LEU A 37 -0.28 1.91 -1.21
C LEU A 37 -1.59 2.69 -1.07
N VAL A 38 -2.55 2.12 -0.36
CA VAL A 38 -3.84 2.76 -0.06
C VAL A 38 -3.89 3.07 1.42
N GLY A 39 -3.90 4.35 1.76
CA GLY A 39 -3.93 4.85 3.14
C GLY A 39 -2.87 5.93 3.38
N ASP A 40 -2.45 6.06 4.63
CA ASP A 40 -1.38 6.98 5.02
C ASP A 40 -0.02 6.49 4.52
N ARG A 41 0.75 7.39 3.91
CA ARG A 41 2.10 7.07 3.39
C ARG A 41 3.22 7.34 4.38
N GLU A 42 2.91 8.10 5.44
CA GLU A 42 3.87 8.51 6.45
C GLU A 42 3.16 8.52 7.81
N ALA A 43 3.89 8.21 8.88
CA ALA A 43 3.36 8.30 10.24
C ALA A 43 4.41 8.85 11.19
N VAL A 44 3.95 9.57 12.22
CA VAL A 44 4.80 10.18 13.24
C VAL A 44 4.65 9.40 14.54
N CYS A 45 5.75 9.09 15.21
CA CYS A 45 5.73 8.47 16.53
C CYS A 45 5.28 9.51 17.57
N THR A 46 4.24 9.18 18.33
CA THR A 46 3.73 9.98 19.43
C THR A 46 4.57 9.77 20.69
N SER A 47 4.35 10.61 21.70
CA SER A 47 4.93 10.49 23.03
C SER A 47 4.69 9.14 23.71
N GLU A 48 3.63 8.43 23.29
CA GLU A 48 3.26 7.12 23.81
C GLU A 48 4.06 5.97 23.16
N GLY A 49 4.92 6.26 22.17
CA GLY A 49 5.64 5.24 21.40
C GLY A 49 4.76 4.57 20.35
N GLU A 50 3.63 5.19 20.03
CA GLU A 50 2.67 4.71 19.02
C GLU A 50 2.79 5.53 17.74
N TRP A 51 2.54 4.91 16.59
CA TRP A 51 2.48 5.63 15.32
C TRP A 51 1.14 6.37 15.20
N ASP A 52 1.19 7.68 14.96
CA ASP A 52 0.04 8.56 14.70
C ASP A 52 -0.54 8.27 13.31
N VAL A 53 -1.09 7.07 13.16
CA VAL A 53 -1.69 6.59 11.92
C VAL A 53 -3.09 6.11 12.24
N LYS A 54 -4.09 6.75 11.61
CA LYS A 54 -5.49 6.39 11.83
C LYS A 54 -5.85 5.06 11.19
N ASN A 55 -5.31 4.79 10.01
CA ASN A 55 -5.54 3.55 9.28
C ASN A 55 -4.21 3.00 8.79
N ALA A 56 -3.91 1.74 9.15
CA ALA A 56 -2.76 1.04 8.60
C ALA A 56 -2.89 0.98 7.07
N PRO A 57 -1.90 1.49 6.32
CA PRO A 57 -1.97 1.44 4.88
C PRO A 57 -1.89 0.00 4.38
N GLN A 58 -2.61 -0.28 3.30
CA GLN A 58 -2.64 -1.60 2.70
C GLN A 58 -2.07 -1.55 1.28
N CYS A 59 -1.26 -2.55 0.96
CA CYS A 59 -0.74 -2.73 -0.39
C CYS A 59 -1.77 -3.51 -1.21
N LEU A 60 -2.55 -2.79 -2.01
CA LEU A 60 -3.54 -3.39 -2.89
C LEU A 60 -2.95 -3.56 -4.30
N PRO A 61 -3.18 -4.70 -4.98
CA PRO A 61 -2.70 -4.88 -6.34
C PRO A 61 -3.32 -3.80 -7.22
N LEU A 62 -2.47 -3.10 -7.98
CA LEU A 62 -2.93 -2.18 -9.00
C LEU A 62 -3.83 -2.94 -9.95
N PRO A 63 -4.84 -2.28 -10.56
CA PRO A 63 -5.53 -2.84 -11.70
C PRO A 63 -4.46 -3.04 -12.76
N THR A 64 -3.94 -4.27 -12.87
CA THR A 64 -2.90 -4.53 -13.84
C THR A 64 -3.53 -4.14 -15.16
N SER A 65 -2.93 -3.17 -15.85
CA SER A 65 -3.25 -2.91 -17.25
C SER A 65 -2.76 -4.08 -18.12
N THR A 66 -2.93 -5.31 -17.63
CA THR A 66 -3.07 -6.53 -18.43
C THR A 66 -4.46 -6.59 -19.07
N ASN A 67 -5.11 -5.43 -19.24
CA ASN A 67 -5.98 -5.18 -20.39
C ASN A 67 -5.23 -4.48 -21.53
N SER A 68 -3.89 -4.44 -21.54
CA SER A 68 -3.17 -4.69 -22.79
C SER A 68 -3.36 -6.17 -23.11
N VAL A 69 -4.59 -6.48 -23.51
CA VAL A 69 -4.91 -7.61 -24.35
C VAL A 69 -3.97 -7.43 -25.54
N THR A 70 -2.81 -8.08 -25.52
CA THR A 70 -2.11 -8.39 -26.76
C THR A 70 -2.98 -9.44 -27.44
N VAL A 71 -4.10 -8.99 -28.01
CA VAL A 71 -4.78 -9.72 -29.09
C VAL A 71 -3.93 -9.48 -30.33
N SER A 72 -2.75 -10.10 -30.35
CA SER A 72 -2.30 -10.70 -31.60
C SER A 72 -3.03 -12.04 -31.71
N GLY A 73 -4.35 -11.95 -31.95
CA GLY A 73 -5.27 -13.09 -32.04
C GLY A 73 -6.45 -13.05 -31.05
N GLU A 74 -7.57 -12.44 -31.49
CA GLU A 74 -8.98 -12.73 -31.16
C GLU A 74 -9.58 -12.62 -29.74
N GLN A 75 -10.66 -11.81 -29.69
CA GLN A 75 -11.87 -11.88 -28.84
C GLN A 75 -11.80 -11.49 -27.35
N LEU A 76 -12.10 -10.21 -27.05
CA LEU A 76 -12.85 -9.85 -25.84
C LEU A 76 -14.28 -9.43 -26.22
N SER A 77 -15.17 -10.41 -26.15
CA SER A 77 -16.61 -10.25 -26.25
C SER A 77 -17.19 -9.66 -24.97
N ALA A 78 -18.06 -8.67 -25.13
CA ALA A 78 -19.20 -8.32 -24.27
C ALA A 78 -18.94 -7.61 -22.92
N TYR A 79 -18.74 -6.28 -22.99
CA TYR A 79 -19.47 -5.41 -22.05
C TYR A 79 -20.90 -5.27 -22.59
N ASN A 80 -21.84 -5.89 -21.88
CA ASN A 80 -23.23 -6.02 -22.28
C ASN A 80 -23.94 -4.66 -22.38
N LYS A 81 -24.47 -4.38 -23.57
CA LYS A 81 -25.51 -3.38 -23.83
C LYS A 81 -26.88 -3.99 -23.50
N SER A 82 -27.57 -3.49 -22.47
CA SER A 82 -29.04 -3.59 -22.21
C SER A 82 -29.31 -2.78 -20.93
N PHE A 83 -30.12 -1.73 -20.84
CA PHE A 83 -31.34 -1.33 -21.56
C PHE A 83 -31.20 -0.03 -22.36
#